data_AF-A0A2N5K802-F1
#
_entry.id   AF-A0A2N5K802-F1
#
_cell.length_a   1.000
_cell.length_b   1.000
_cell.length_c   1.000
_cell.angle_alpha   90.00
_cell.angle_beta   90.00
_cell.angle_gamma   90.00
#
_symmetry.space_group_name_H-M   'P 1'
#
loop_
_entity.id
_entity.type
_entity.pdbx_description
1 polymer ?
#
loop_
_entity_poly.entity_id
_entity_poly.type
_entity_poly.pdbx_seq_one_letter_code
_entity_poly.pdbx_strand_id
1 'polypeptide(L)'
;MSIQQHPHFSHEQRKLDNTTTYIRDVIEGNIPVEGHGAYPWDASAVWRHKRDYIEELQRAQPQPYVGRVDWLCDDDDKVESFYIGKFAIPSQHIYSWRDTLAADLFYQYETDRENGKLLLIREIGIVQAYLNAINDKYVDDSLQEVLGASRFSDAMLIDLLNQHRSGALHDIIATIQAQQYRLIRAPHDQVLIVQGVPGSGKTSIALHRMAYLLYQPSLNFEPKNVLVLGPNRVF
;
A
#
# COMPACT_ATOMS: atom_id res chain seq x y z
N MET A 1 3.77 17.09 -17.76
CA MET A 1 3.30 18.08 -16.78
C MET A 1 4.27 18.08 -15.61
N SER A 2 4.60 19.24 -15.04
CA SER A 2 5.39 19.28 -13.80
C SER A 2 4.53 18.74 -12.67
N ILE A 3 5.07 17.84 -11.83
CA ILE A 3 4.32 17.25 -10.70
C ILE A 3 3.76 18.33 -9.74
N GLN A 4 4.45 19.47 -9.64
CA GLN A 4 4.05 20.61 -8.81
C GLN A 4 2.73 21.26 -9.26
N GLN A 5 2.30 21.01 -10.49
CA GLN A 5 1.03 21.49 -11.04
C GLN A 5 -0.13 20.54 -10.71
N HIS A 6 0.14 19.36 -10.15
CA HIS A 6 -0.91 18.42 -9.76
C HIS A 6 -1.75 19.00 -8.62
N PRO A 7 -3.08 18.97 -8.68
CA PRO A 7 -3.98 19.58 -7.69
C PRO A 7 -3.70 19.13 -6.24
N HIS A 8 -3.31 17.88 -6.09
CA HIS A 8 -3.06 17.23 -4.80
C HIS A 8 -1.59 17.28 -4.34
N PHE A 9 -0.68 17.90 -5.11
CA PHE A 9 0.76 17.93 -4.81
C PHE A 9 1.06 18.46 -3.41
N SER A 10 0.48 19.61 -3.03
CA SER A 10 0.73 20.23 -1.73
C SER A 10 0.26 19.38 -0.55
N HIS A 11 -0.81 18.61 -0.73
CA HIS A 11 -1.31 17.70 0.30
C HIS A 11 -0.36 16.52 0.49
N GLU A 12 0.02 15.85 -0.61
CA GLU A 12 0.91 14.69 -0.56
C GLU A 12 2.33 15.07 -0.13
N GLN A 13 2.83 16.25 -0.53
CA GLN A 13 4.12 16.75 -0.05
C GLN A 13 4.11 16.94 1.47
N ARG A 14 3.06 17.56 2.03
CA ARG A 14 2.91 17.71 3.48
C ARG A 14 2.83 16.36 4.19
N LYS A 15 2.09 15.41 3.62
CA LYS A 15 2.01 14.05 4.17
C LYS A 15 3.39 13.38 4.20
N LEU A 16 4.16 13.49 3.12
CA LEU A 16 5.51 12.94 3.02
C LEU A 16 6.47 13.60 4.02
N ASP A 17 6.43 14.92 4.16
CA ASP A 17 7.27 15.67 5.10
C ASP A 17 7.00 15.25 6.55
N ASN A 18 5.71 15.15 6.92
CA ASN A 18 5.29 14.69 8.23
C ASN A 18 5.72 13.23 8.51
N THR A 19 5.54 12.35 7.52
CA THR A 19 5.92 10.93 7.63
C THR A 19 7.43 10.77 7.76
N THR A 20 8.21 11.52 6.98
CA THR A 20 9.67 11.46 7.00
C THR A 20 10.22 12.01 8.33
N THR A 21 9.60 13.07 8.85
CA THR A 21 9.93 13.63 10.16
C THR A 21 9.63 12.63 11.26
N TYR A 22 8.44 12.01 11.25
CA TYR A 22 8.07 10.97 12.20
C TYR A 22 9.06 9.78 12.17
N ILE A 23 9.40 9.27 10.99
CA ILE A 23 10.37 8.18 10.84
C ILE A 23 11.72 8.56 11.44
N ARG A 24 12.21 9.77 11.15
CA ARG A 24 13.46 10.29 11.71
C ARG A 24 13.41 10.35 13.23
N ASP A 25 12.35 10.93 13.78
CA ASP A 25 12.18 11.10 15.22
C ASP A 25 12.09 9.77 15.97
N VAL A 26 11.46 8.75 15.38
CA VAL A 26 11.44 7.39 15.96
C VAL A 26 12.83 6.75 15.92
N ILE A 27 13.56 6.89 14.81
CA ILE A 27 14.92 6.33 14.65
C ILE A 27 15.91 7.01 15.63
N GLU A 28 15.81 8.32 15.82
CA GLU A 28 16.63 9.10 16.75
C GLU A 28 16.22 8.88 18.22
N GLY A 29 15.06 8.28 18.46
CA GLY A 29 14.53 8.02 19.80
C GLY A 29 13.83 9.22 20.44
N ASN A 30 13.50 10.25 19.66
CA ASN A 30 12.71 11.40 20.09
C ASN A 30 11.24 11.00 20.33
N ILE A 31 10.75 9.98 19.62
CA ILE A 31 9.41 9.41 19.77
C ILE A 31 9.53 7.93 20.20
N PRO A 32 8.77 7.48 21.21
CA PRO A 32 8.76 6.08 21.59
C PRO A 32 8.14 5.21 20.48
N VAL A 33 8.70 4.01 20.27
CA VAL A 33 8.07 2.99 19.42
C VAL A 33 6.81 2.48 20.13
N GLU A 34 5.65 2.62 19.49
CA GLU A 34 4.40 2.04 19.98
C GLU A 34 4.51 0.52 19.96
N GLY A 35 4.53 -0.10 21.14
CA GLY A 35 4.56 -1.55 21.30
C GLY A 35 3.15 -2.09 21.47
N HIS A 36 2.61 -2.75 20.45
CA HIS A 36 1.47 -3.63 20.65
C HIS A 36 1.95 -4.96 21.26
N GLY A 37 1.55 -5.23 22.50
CA GLY A 37 1.36 -6.61 22.98
C GLY A 37 2.57 -7.36 23.53
N ALA A 38 3.49 -6.72 24.26
CA ALA A 38 4.48 -7.45 25.06
C ALA A 38 4.12 -7.38 26.56
N TYR A 39 3.96 -8.53 27.20
CA TYR A 39 3.76 -8.62 28.64
C TYR A 39 4.99 -8.07 29.40
N PRO A 40 4.82 -7.41 30.56
CA PRO A 40 5.88 -6.66 31.25
C PRO A 40 7.15 -7.43 31.67
N TRP A 41 7.13 -8.77 31.63
CA TRP A 41 8.22 -9.62 32.16
C TRP A 41 9.22 -10.11 31.10
N ASP A 42 8.99 -9.88 29.80
CA ASP A 42 9.98 -10.21 28.74
C ASP A 42 10.51 -8.94 28.07
N ALA A 43 11.47 -8.28 28.75
CA ALA A 43 12.15 -7.12 28.21
C ALA A 43 12.89 -7.44 26.89
N SER A 44 13.38 -8.67 26.71
CA SER A 44 14.11 -9.07 25.50
C SER A 44 13.19 -9.18 24.27
N ALA A 45 11.93 -9.56 24.43
CA ALA A 45 10.93 -9.47 23.37
C ALA A 45 10.64 -8.01 22.98
N VAL A 46 10.44 -7.12 23.96
CA VAL A 46 10.20 -5.68 23.72
C VAL A 46 11.36 -5.06 22.94
N TRP A 47 12.60 -5.31 23.35
CA TRP A 47 13.79 -4.79 22.66
C TRP A 47 13.96 -5.33 21.24
N ARG A 48 13.63 -6.62 21.01
CA ARG A 48 13.62 -7.19 19.66
C ARG A 48 12.59 -6.52 18.77
N HIS A 49 11.33 -6.42 19.22
CA HIS A 49 10.27 -5.74 18.46
C HIS A 49 10.63 -4.29 18.14
N LYS A 50 11.18 -3.56 19.13
CA LYS A 50 11.62 -2.17 18.94
C LYS A 50 12.72 -2.09 17.87
N ARG A 51 13.74 -2.95 17.94
CA ARG A 51 14.85 -2.96 16.99
C ARG A 51 14.36 -3.30 15.58
N ASP A 52 13.56 -4.36 15.46
CA ASP A 52 13.06 -4.82 14.17
C ASP A 52 12.17 -3.76 13.52
N TYR A 53 11.31 -3.08 14.29
CA TYR A 53 10.53 -1.94 13.80
C TYR A 53 11.40 -0.76 13.33
N ILE A 54 12.45 -0.41 14.07
CA ILE A 54 13.39 0.64 13.65
C ILE A 54 14.10 0.26 12.34
N GLU A 55 14.52 -1.00 12.17
CA GLU A 55 15.09 -1.49 10.91
C GLU A 55 14.10 -1.40 9.75
N GLU A 56 12.82 -1.72 9.99
CA GLU A 56 11.76 -1.55 9.01
C GLU A 56 11.58 -0.07 8.62
N LEU A 57 11.55 0.84 9.59
CA LEU A 57 11.45 2.29 9.34
C LEU A 57 12.66 2.83 8.57
N GLN A 58 13.87 2.38 8.87
CA GLN A 58 15.08 2.74 8.11
C GLN A 58 14.96 2.31 6.64
N ARG A 59 14.45 1.10 6.40
CA ARG A 59 14.21 0.59 5.04
C ARG A 59 13.02 1.29 4.35
N ALA A 60 12.06 1.80 5.11
CA ALA A 60 10.91 2.55 4.61
C ALA A 60 11.27 4.00 4.24
N GLN A 61 12.21 4.63 4.94
CA GLN A 61 12.55 6.05 4.79
C GLN A 61 12.66 6.57 3.33
N PRO A 62 13.35 5.90 2.39
CA PRO A 62 13.46 6.41 1.02
C PRO A 62 12.14 6.35 0.23
N GLN A 63 11.19 5.50 0.62
CA GLN A 63 9.86 5.35 0.02
C GLN A 63 8.89 4.76 1.08
N PRO A 64 8.32 5.61 1.96
CA PRO A 64 7.56 5.13 3.11
C PRO A 64 6.22 4.50 2.71
N TYR A 65 5.64 4.97 1.61
CA TYR A 65 4.41 4.48 1.01
C TYR A 65 4.47 4.61 -0.52
N VAL A 66 3.58 3.89 -1.20
CA VAL A 66 3.49 3.81 -2.67
C VAL A 66 2.14 4.26 -3.20
N GLY A 67 1.17 4.47 -2.32
CA GLY A 67 -0.13 4.98 -2.72
C GLY A 67 -1.08 5.21 -1.57
N ARG A 68 -2.25 5.73 -1.94
CA ARG A 68 -3.37 6.07 -1.05
C ARG A 68 -4.65 5.46 -1.60
N VAL A 69 -5.52 5.06 -0.69
CA VAL A 69 -6.86 4.54 -0.95
C VAL A 69 -7.86 5.41 -0.19
N ASP A 70 -8.89 5.85 -0.90
CA ASP A 70 -10.06 6.50 -0.29
C ASP A 70 -11.25 5.54 -0.36
N TRP A 71 -11.79 5.22 0.80
CA TRP A 71 -12.84 4.22 1.01
C TRP A 71 -14.06 4.86 1.66
N LEU A 72 -15.23 4.69 1.05
CA LEU A 72 -16.51 5.11 1.63
C LEU A 72 -17.08 3.97 2.48
N CYS A 73 -17.19 4.16 3.79
CA CYS A 73 -17.83 3.20 4.69
C CYS A 73 -19.36 3.34 4.63
N ASP A 74 -20.06 2.21 4.40
CA ASP A 74 -21.53 2.19 4.28
C ASP A 74 -22.26 2.51 5.59
N ASP A 75 -21.64 2.24 6.74
CA ASP A 75 -22.28 2.41 8.06
C ASP A 75 -22.42 3.89 8.48
N ASP A 76 -21.53 4.75 8.01
CA ASP A 76 -21.34 6.11 8.54
C ASP A 76 -21.28 7.20 7.46
N ASP A 77 -21.39 6.83 6.17
CA ASP A 77 -21.16 7.71 5.00
C ASP A 77 -19.84 8.49 5.07
N LYS A 78 -18.86 7.97 5.82
CA LYS A 78 -17.55 8.59 6.00
C LYS A 78 -16.56 8.05 4.99
N VAL A 79 -15.79 8.97 4.41
CA VAL A 79 -14.62 8.62 3.61
C VAL A 79 -13.43 8.46 4.54
N GLU A 80 -12.91 7.24 4.62
CA GLU A 80 -11.64 6.95 5.27
C GLU A 80 -10.53 6.91 4.23
N SER A 81 -9.42 7.59 4.54
CA SER A 81 -8.23 7.61 3.70
C SER A 81 -7.08 6.92 4.41
N PHE A 82 -6.44 5.98 3.73
CA PHE A 82 -5.25 5.33 4.25
C PHE A 82 -4.20 5.14 3.17
N TYR A 83 -2.95 5.00 3.61
CA TYR A 83 -1.79 4.86 2.76
C TYR A 83 -1.30 3.43 2.78
N ILE A 84 -0.64 3.02 1.70
CA ILE A 84 -0.11 1.67 1.55
C ILE A 84 1.38 1.74 1.33
N GLY A 85 2.13 1.01 2.14
CA GLY A 85 3.58 0.97 2.10
C GLY A 85 4.13 -0.45 2.20
N LYS A 86 5.45 -0.55 2.09
CA LYS A 86 6.16 -1.83 2.27
C LYS A 86 6.03 -2.32 3.71
N PHE A 87 6.14 -1.39 4.66
CA PHE A 87 6.05 -1.61 6.09
C PHE A 87 4.88 -0.79 6.65
N ALA A 88 4.27 -1.27 7.72
CA ALA A 88 3.17 -0.56 8.37
C ALA A 88 3.74 0.56 9.28
N ILE A 89 3.10 1.72 9.26
CA ILE A 89 3.34 2.84 10.17
C ILE A 89 1.96 3.34 10.64
N PRO A 90 1.34 2.66 11.62
CA PRO A 90 -0.06 2.90 12.00
C PRO A 90 -0.35 4.34 12.44
N SER A 91 0.55 4.95 13.20
CA SER A 91 0.49 6.37 13.61
C SER A 91 0.45 7.36 12.45
N GLN A 92 0.84 6.92 11.25
CA GLN A 92 0.78 7.66 10.00
C GLN A 92 -0.31 7.12 9.06
N HIS A 93 -1.21 6.23 9.51
CA HIS A 93 -2.21 5.56 8.68
C HIS A 93 -1.62 4.87 7.44
N ILE A 94 -0.39 4.34 7.56
CA ILE A 94 0.27 3.57 6.51
C ILE A 94 0.15 2.09 6.85
N TYR A 95 -0.52 1.34 6.00
CA TYR A 95 -0.69 -0.10 6.14
C TYR A 95 0.28 -0.84 5.22
N SER A 96 0.73 -2.02 5.65
CA SER A 96 1.58 -2.84 4.79
C SER A 96 0.75 -3.41 3.64
N TRP A 97 1.32 -3.46 2.43
CA TRP A 97 0.78 -4.23 1.31
C TRP A 97 0.56 -5.73 1.62
N ARG A 98 1.10 -6.22 2.75
CA ARG A 98 0.84 -7.58 3.22
C ARG A 98 -0.53 -7.73 3.88
N ASP A 99 -1.13 -6.65 4.36
CA ASP A 99 -2.48 -6.65 4.91
C ASP A 99 -3.48 -7.08 3.82
N THR A 100 -4.34 -8.03 4.14
CA THR A 100 -5.28 -8.60 3.17
C THR A 100 -6.20 -7.54 2.61
N LEU A 101 -6.78 -6.69 3.48
CA LEU A 101 -7.73 -5.64 3.11
C LEU A 101 -7.04 -4.55 2.28
N ALA A 102 -5.96 -3.98 2.79
CA ALA A 102 -5.28 -2.86 2.13
C ALA A 102 -4.82 -3.22 0.71
N ALA A 103 -4.33 -4.45 0.56
CA ALA A 103 -3.74 -4.86 -0.70
C ALA A 103 -4.77 -5.38 -1.71
N ASP A 104 -5.90 -5.94 -1.26
CA ASP A 104 -7.02 -6.24 -2.16
C ASP A 104 -7.60 -4.96 -2.75
N LEU A 105 -7.79 -3.92 -1.93
CA LEU A 105 -8.28 -2.63 -2.39
C LEU A 105 -7.33 -1.98 -3.41
N PHE A 106 -6.03 -1.93 -3.13
CA PHE A 106 -5.09 -1.20 -3.96
C PHE A 106 -4.56 -1.96 -5.19
N TYR A 107 -4.38 -3.28 -5.09
CA TYR A 107 -3.83 -4.06 -6.20
C TYR A 107 -4.89 -4.83 -6.99
N GLN A 108 -6.00 -5.26 -6.36
CA GLN A 108 -7.07 -5.95 -7.08
C GLN A 108 -8.15 -5.01 -7.61
N TYR A 109 -8.13 -3.73 -7.20
CA TYR A 109 -9.17 -2.75 -7.53
C TYR A 109 -10.55 -3.30 -7.19
N GLU A 110 -10.69 -3.96 -6.03
CA GLU A 110 -11.99 -4.46 -5.61
C GLU A 110 -12.87 -3.26 -5.22
N THR A 111 -13.84 -2.96 -6.10
CA THR A 111 -14.60 -1.70 -6.06
C THR A 111 -15.76 -1.72 -5.06
N ASP A 112 -16.38 -2.89 -4.89
CA ASP A 112 -17.53 -3.11 -4.00
C ASP A 112 -17.22 -4.25 -3.03
N ARG A 113 -17.32 -3.97 -1.72
CA ARG A 113 -17.40 -5.01 -0.67
C ARG A 113 -18.68 -4.78 0.13
N GLU A 114 -19.06 -5.77 0.96
CA GLU A 114 -20.26 -5.69 1.81
C GLU A 114 -20.30 -4.47 2.76
N ASN A 115 -19.17 -3.81 3.01
CA ASN A 115 -19.01 -2.77 4.03
C ASN A 115 -18.54 -1.41 3.46
N GLY A 116 -18.63 -1.20 2.15
CA GLY A 116 -18.24 0.07 1.55
C GLY A 116 -17.74 0.00 0.12
N LYS A 117 -17.29 1.16 -0.38
CA LYS A 117 -16.93 1.37 -1.77
C LYS A 117 -15.59 2.06 -1.93
N LEU A 118 -14.81 1.59 -2.88
CA LEU A 118 -13.57 2.24 -3.28
C LEU A 118 -13.90 3.47 -4.13
N LEU A 119 -13.33 4.63 -3.79
CA LEU A 119 -13.54 5.87 -4.52
C LEU A 119 -12.34 6.26 -5.38
N LEU A 120 -11.15 6.21 -4.79
CA LEU A 120 -9.91 6.65 -5.41
C LEU A 120 -8.77 5.71 -5.00
N ILE A 121 -7.98 5.32 -6.00
CA ILE A 121 -6.61 4.85 -5.79
C ILE A 121 -5.67 5.92 -6.33
N ARG A 122 -4.81 6.45 -5.47
CA ARG A 122 -3.74 7.36 -5.85
C ARG A 122 -2.42 6.63 -5.78
N GLU A 123 -1.77 6.44 -6.92
CA GLU A 123 -0.40 5.95 -6.99
C GLU A 123 0.56 7.10 -6.72
N ILE A 124 1.50 6.88 -5.80
CA ILE A 124 2.43 7.89 -5.33
C ILE A 124 3.85 7.41 -5.60
N GLY A 125 4.54 8.13 -6.48
CA GLY A 125 5.95 7.93 -6.74
C GLY A 125 6.78 8.73 -5.74
N ILE A 126 7.53 8.03 -4.88
CA ILE A 126 8.51 8.63 -3.98
C ILE A 126 9.87 7.98 -4.22
N VAL A 127 10.89 8.80 -4.39
CA VAL A 127 12.28 8.36 -4.54
C VAL A 127 13.15 9.17 -3.60
N GLN A 128 13.88 8.49 -2.71
CA GLN A 128 14.77 9.14 -1.73
C GLN A 128 14.04 10.21 -0.90
N ALA A 129 12.81 9.91 -0.47
CA ALA A 129 11.93 10.83 0.24
C ALA A 129 11.52 12.10 -0.55
N TYR A 130 11.65 12.09 -1.87
CA TYR A 130 11.12 13.13 -2.76
C TYR A 130 9.91 12.62 -3.55
N LEU A 131 8.84 13.40 -3.53
CA LEU A 131 7.62 13.15 -4.30
C LEU A 131 7.88 13.45 -5.79
N ASN A 132 7.79 12.43 -6.65
CA ASN A 132 8.15 12.52 -8.07
C ASN A 132 6.97 12.27 -9.02
N ALA A 133 5.92 11.58 -8.57
CA ALA A 133 4.73 11.32 -9.35
C ALA A 133 3.49 11.20 -8.45
N ILE A 134 2.37 11.69 -8.96
CA ILE A 134 1.03 11.41 -8.44
C ILE A 134 0.20 10.99 -9.64
N ASN A 135 -0.49 9.86 -9.52
CA ASN A 135 -1.38 9.35 -10.56
C ASN A 135 -2.68 8.88 -9.91
N ASP A 136 -3.77 9.57 -10.21
CA ASP A 136 -5.08 9.30 -9.64
C ASP A 136 -5.87 8.37 -10.56
N LYS A 137 -6.38 7.29 -9.98
CA LYS A 137 -7.25 6.29 -10.61
C LYS A 137 -8.59 6.30 -9.89
N TYR A 138 -9.55 6.99 -10.48
CA TYR A 138 -10.91 7.04 -9.98
C TYR A 138 -11.68 5.79 -10.39
N VAL A 139 -12.55 5.31 -9.51
CA VAL A 139 -13.41 4.15 -9.81
C VAL A 139 -14.51 4.50 -10.83
N ASP A 140 -14.87 5.77 -10.92
CA ASP A 140 -15.92 6.31 -11.77
C ASP A 140 -15.44 7.64 -12.39
N ASP A 141 -15.61 7.82 -13.70
CA ASP A 141 -15.19 9.02 -14.44
C ASP A 141 -15.88 10.29 -13.93
N SER A 142 -17.10 10.20 -13.39
CA SER A 142 -17.78 11.34 -12.75
C SER A 142 -17.08 11.79 -11.45
N LEU A 143 -16.36 10.89 -10.78
CA LEU A 143 -15.53 11.23 -9.62
C LEU A 143 -14.28 12.00 -10.02
N GLN A 144 -13.79 11.87 -11.26
CA GLN A 144 -12.63 12.62 -11.72
C GLN A 144 -12.91 14.12 -11.79
N GLU A 145 -14.11 14.53 -12.23
CA GLU A 145 -14.49 15.95 -12.26
C GLU A 145 -14.66 16.52 -10.84
N VAL A 146 -15.24 15.72 -9.94
CA VAL A 146 -15.51 16.12 -8.55
C VAL A 146 -14.22 16.15 -7.71
N LEU A 147 -13.40 15.11 -7.79
CA LEU A 147 -12.23 14.87 -6.94
C LEU A 147 -10.93 15.37 -7.56
N GLY A 148 -10.84 15.44 -8.89
CA GLY A 148 -9.64 15.88 -9.61
C GLY A 148 -9.39 17.38 -9.46
N ALA A 149 -10.42 18.20 -9.27
CA ALA A 149 -10.30 19.64 -9.05
C ALA A 149 -10.28 20.05 -7.56
N SER A 150 -10.62 19.12 -6.66
CA SER A 150 -10.96 19.44 -5.28
C SER A 150 -9.73 19.69 -4.39
N ARG A 151 -9.71 20.87 -3.75
CA ARG A 151 -8.83 21.21 -2.61
C ARG A 151 -9.56 21.03 -1.26
N PHE A 152 -10.69 20.32 -1.24
CA PHE A 152 -11.63 20.33 -0.12
C PHE A 152 -11.27 19.30 0.96
N SER A 153 -11.78 19.53 2.17
CA SER A 153 -11.69 18.60 3.30
C SER A 153 -12.61 17.38 3.10
N ASP A 154 -12.30 16.30 3.79
CA ASP A 154 -13.02 15.01 3.73
C ASP A 154 -14.55 15.15 3.90
N ALA A 155 -14.99 16.15 4.69
CA ALA A 155 -16.42 16.43 4.91
C ALA A 155 -17.16 17.03 3.70
N MET A 156 -16.48 17.80 2.84
CA MET A 156 -17.06 18.38 1.61
C MET A 156 -17.08 17.39 0.44
N LEU A 157 -16.22 16.37 0.50
CA LEU A 157 -16.19 15.27 -0.45
C LEU A 157 -17.52 14.49 -0.44
N ILE A 158 -18.04 14.21 0.77
CA ILE A 158 -19.23 13.38 1.02
C ILE A 158 -20.48 13.98 0.34
N ASP A 159 -20.69 15.29 0.45
CA ASP A 159 -21.86 15.96 -0.16
C ASP A 159 -21.86 15.92 -1.70
N LEU A 160 -20.68 15.91 -2.33
CA LEU A 160 -20.54 15.86 -3.78
C LEU A 160 -20.66 14.42 -4.32
N LEU A 161 -20.19 13.42 -3.56
CA LEU A 161 -20.33 12.00 -3.89
C LEU A 161 -21.78 11.53 -3.87
N ASN A 162 -22.60 12.12 -3.00
CA ASN A 162 -24.04 11.82 -2.94
C ASN A 162 -24.82 12.24 -4.20
N GLN A 163 -24.25 13.09 -5.08
CA GLN A 163 -24.93 13.63 -6.25
C GLN A 163 -24.65 12.89 -7.56
N HIS A 164 -23.57 12.10 -7.64
CA HIS A 164 -23.14 11.44 -8.88
C HIS A 164 -22.93 9.94 -8.67
N ARG A 165 -23.77 9.12 -9.33
CA ARG A 165 -23.65 7.65 -9.38
C ARG A 165 -23.71 7.20 -10.84
N SER A 166 -22.58 6.93 -11.50
CA SER A 166 -22.54 6.10 -12.72
C SER A 166 -21.11 5.81 -13.19
N GLY A 167 -20.62 4.58 -12.96
CA GLY A 167 -19.25 4.17 -13.26
C GLY A 167 -18.98 3.62 -14.66
N ALA A 168 -17.67 3.56 -14.99
CA ALA A 168 -16.96 2.60 -15.84
C ALA A 168 -15.43 2.85 -15.72
N LEU A 169 -14.58 1.82 -15.73
CA LEU A 169 -13.14 1.92 -15.45
C LEU A 169 -12.24 1.62 -16.67
N HIS A 170 -11.12 2.34 -16.77
CA HIS A 170 -10.03 2.18 -17.74
C HIS A 170 -9.19 0.89 -17.50
N ASP A 171 -8.98 0.10 -18.57
CA ASP A 171 -9.05 -1.38 -18.48
C ASP A 171 -7.77 -2.18 -18.83
N ILE A 172 -6.56 -1.59 -18.86
CA ILE A 172 -5.35 -2.34 -19.28
C ILE A 172 -4.21 -2.37 -18.25
N ILE A 173 -3.74 -1.21 -17.79
CA ILE A 173 -2.59 -1.16 -16.87
C ILE A 173 -2.98 -1.65 -15.46
N ALA A 174 -4.16 -1.25 -14.98
CA ALA A 174 -4.73 -1.75 -13.73
C ALA A 174 -4.92 -3.27 -13.77
N THR A 175 -5.40 -3.80 -14.89
CA THR A 175 -5.61 -5.23 -15.13
C THR A 175 -4.30 -6.01 -15.07
N ILE A 176 -3.19 -5.48 -15.60
CA ILE A 176 -1.87 -6.12 -15.53
C ILE A 176 -1.36 -6.19 -14.08
N GLN A 177 -1.45 -5.10 -13.31
CA GLN A 177 -1.04 -5.09 -11.90
C GLN A 177 -1.89 -6.08 -11.06
N ALA A 178 -3.21 -6.10 -11.29
CA ALA A 178 -4.13 -7.01 -10.63
C ALA A 178 -3.84 -8.49 -10.96
N GLN A 179 -3.52 -8.79 -12.23
CA GLN A 179 -3.10 -10.13 -12.64
C GLN A 179 -1.83 -10.57 -11.92
N GLN A 180 -0.80 -9.72 -11.87
CA GLN A 180 0.44 -10.02 -11.15
C GLN A 180 0.19 -10.27 -9.66
N TYR A 181 -0.67 -9.45 -9.06
CA TYR A 181 -1.03 -9.58 -7.65
C TYR A 181 -1.79 -10.88 -7.34
N ARG A 182 -2.75 -11.28 -8.19
CA ARG A 182 -3.43 -12.58 -8.07
C ARG A 182 -2.45 -13.75 -8.13
N LEU A 183 -1.43 -13.69 -8.99
CA LEU A 183 -0.37 -14.71 -9.04
C LEU A 183 0.47 -14.73 -7.76
N ILE A 184 0.78 -13.57 -7.18
CA ILE A 184 1.50 -13.46 -5.91
C ILE A 184 0.71 -14.14 -4.79
N ARG A 185 -0.62 -13.93 -4.72
CA ARG A 185 -1.52 -14.47 -3.68
C ARG A 185 -2.18 -15.81 -3.98
N ALA A 186 -1.88 -16.43 -5.12
CA ALA A 186 -2.49 -17.72 -5.47
C ALA A 186 -2.30 -18.76 -4.35
N PRO A 187 -3.26 -19.68 -4.13
CA PRO A 187 -3.15 -20.73 -3.11
C PRO A 187 -1.80 -21.47 -3.16
N HIS A 188 -1.25 -21.83 -1.99
CA HIS A 188 0.09 -22.42 -1.85
C HIS A 188 0.09 -23.95 -1.99
N ASP A 189 -1.07 -24.57 -1.86
CA ASP A 189 -1.35 -26.01 -1.90
C ASP A 189 -1.46 -26.57 -3.33
N GLN A 190 -1.01 -25.81 -4.32
CA GLN A 190 -1.07 -26.16 -5.74
C GLN A 190 0.17 -25.72 -6.51
N VAL A 191 0.41 -26.39 -7.64
CA VAL A 191 1.46 -26.01 -8.60
C VAL A 191 0.98 -24.80 -9.40
N LEU A 192 1.72 -23.69 -9.33
CA LEU A 192 1.45 -22.47 -10.10
C LEU A 192 2.44 -22.34 -11.26
N ILE A 193 1.93 -22.27 -12.50
CA ILE A 193 2.72 -22.02 -13.71
C ILE A 193 2.48 -20.58 -14.16
N VAL A 194 3.52 -19.76 -14.20
CA VAL A 194 3.44 -18.37 -14.68
C VAL A 194 4.11 -18.25 -16.05
N GLN A 195 3.30 -18.02 -17.09
CA GLN A 195 3.79 -17.76 -18.45
C GLN A 195 3.63 -16.28 -18.84
N GLY A 196 4.57 -15.77 -19.63
CA GLY A 196 4.53 -14.38 -20.11
C GLY A 196 5.72 -14.04 -20.99
N VAL A 197 5.60 -12.96 -21.77
CA VAL A 197 6.65 -12.48 -22.69
C VAL A 197 7.90 -11.96 -21.95
N PRO A 198 9.06 -11.84 -22.62
CA PRO A 198 10.23 -11.18 -22.03
C PRO A 198 9.86 -9.80 -21.45
N GLY A 199 10.39 -9.48 -20.27
CA GLY A 199 10.08 -8.22 -19.58
C GLY A 199 8.74 -8.18 -18.82
N SER A 200 7.90 -9.22 -18.87
CA SER A 200 6.59 -9.26 -18.20
C SER A 200 6.62 -9.38 -16.66
N GLY A 201 7.78 -9.18 -16.02
CA GLY A 201 7.91 -9.19 -14.56
C GLY A 201 7.84 -10.56 -13.87
N LYS A 202 7.93 -11.69 -14.57
CA LYS A 202 7.82 -13.07 -13.99
C LYS A 202 8.75 -13.30 -12.80
N THR A 203 10.01 -12.88 -12.90
CA THR A 203 10.98 -13.01 -11.81
C THR A 203 10.53 -12.20 -10.59
N SER A 204 10.07 -10.97 -10.80
CA SER A 204 9.53 -10.14 -9.72
C SER A 204 8.29 -10.79 -9.09
N ILE A 205 7.37 -11.33 -9.89
CA ILE A 205 6.19 -12.08 -9.40
C ILE A 205 6.64 -13.25 -8.53
N ALA A 206 7.63 -14.04 -8.97
CA ALA A 206 8.14 -15.17 -8.20
C ALA A 206 8.79 -14.73 -6.87
N LEU A 207 9.64 -13.70 -6.89
CA LEU A 207 10.27 -13.14 -5.70
C LEU A 207 9.24 -12.58 -4.70
N HIS A 208 8.29 -11.80 -5.19
CA HIS A 208 7.21 -11.25 -4.36
C HIS A 208 6.30 -12.35 -3.80
N ARG A 209 6.00 -13.38 -4.58
CA ARG A 209 5.26 -14.57 -4.10
C ARG A 209 6.01 -15.29 -2.99
N MET A 210 7.31 -15.55 -3.16
CA MET A 210 8.11 -16.18 -2.12
C MET A 210 8.11 -15.35 -0.84
N ALA A 211 8.32 -14.02 -0.95
CA ALA A 211 8.24 -13.12 0.18
C ALA A 211 6.85 -13.11 0.83
N TYR A 212 5.77 -13.17 0.04
CA TYR A 212 4.40 -13.24 0.56
C TYR A 212 4.18 -14.53 1.36
N LEU A 213 4.52 -15.69 0.80
CA LEU A 213 4.33 -16.99 1.46
C LEU A 213 5.15 -17.13 2.74
N LEU A 214 6.41 -16.67 2.74
CA LEU A 214 7.29 -16.71 3.92
C LEU A 214 6.82 -15.81 5.07
N TYR A 215 6.10 -14.73 4.76
CA TYR A 215 5.61 -13.78 5.77
C TYR A 215 4.16 -14.03 6.17
N GLN A 216 3.54 -15.11 5.68
CA GLN A 216 2.17 -15.45 6.04
C GLN A 216 2.17 -16.29 7.34
N PRO A 217 1.68 -15.74 8.48
CA PRO A 217 1.80 -16.40 9.79
C PRO A 217 1.09 -17.76 9.84
N SER A 218 0.03 -17.93 9.04
CA SER A 218 -0.75 -19.17 8.97
C SER A 218 -0.05 -20.30 8.22
N LEU A 219 0.95 -20.01 7.38
CA LEU A 219 1.61 -21.02 6.54
C LEU A 219 2.88 -21.60 7.17
N ASN A 220 3.38 -20.98 8.25
CA ASN A 220 4.53 -21.43 9.02
C ASN A 220 5.77 -21.82 8.16
N PHE A 221 5.96 -21.13 7.02
CA PHE A 221 7.08 -21.38 6.12
C PHE A 221 8.34 -20.72 6.64
N GLU A 222 9.37 -21.52 6.89
CA GLU A 222 10.70 -21.00 7.24
C GLU A 222 11.53 -20.74 5.97
N PRO A 223 12.34 -19.67 5.92
CA PRO A 223 13.18 -19.37 4.74
C PRO A 223 14.07 -20.52 4.27
N LYS A 224 14.51 -21.39 5.19
CA LYS A 224 15.33 -22.58 4.89
C LYS A 224 14.59 -23.66 4.08
N ASN A 225 13.26 -23.60 4.00
CA ASN A 225 12.43 -24.57 3.28
C ASN A 225 12.16 -24.14 1.83
N VAL A 226 12.77 -23.06 1.35
CA VAL A 226 12.61 -22.53 -0.01
C VAL A 226 13.85 -22.81 -0.84
N LEU A 227 13.66 -23.42 -2.01
CA LEU A 227 14.70 -23.65 -3.01
C LEU A 227 14.38 -22.87 -4.28
N VAL A 228 15.28 -21.96 -4.66
CA VAL A 228 15.22 -21.22 -5.93
C VAL A 228 16.16 -21.90 -6.92
N LEU A 229 15.63 -22.30 -8.07
CA LEU A 229 16.41 -22.85 -9.17
C LEU A 229 16.40 -21.85 -10.32
N GLY A 230 17.57 -21.30 -10.63
CA GLY A 230 17.76 -20.32 -11.70
C GLY A 230 18.94 -20.67 -12.60
N PRO A 231 19.04 -20.05 -13.79
CA PRO A 231 20.12 -20.31 -14.74
C PRO A 231 21.49 -19.77 -14.27
N ASN A 232 21.54 -18.94 -13.22
CA ASN A 232 22.77 -18.44 -12.60
C ASN A 232 22.55 -18.10 -11.11
N ARG A 233 23.64 -17.79 -10.40
CA ARG A 233 23.66 -17.48 -8.95
C ARG A 233 23.21 -16.06 -8.56
N VAL A 234 22.90 -15.21 -9.53
CA VAL A 234 22.40 -13.84 -9.28
C VAL A 234 20.90 -13.87 -8.97
N PHE A 235 20.23 -14.98 -9.26
CA PHE A 235 18.86 -15.28 -8.85
C PHE A 235 18.82 -16.01 -7.51
#